data_AF-A0A7C1FK60-F1
#
_entry.id   AF-A0A7C1FK60-F1
#
_cell.length_a   1.000
_cell.length_b   1.000
_cell.length_c   1.000
_cell.angle_alpha   90.00
_cell.angle_beta   90.00
_cell.angle_gamma   90.00
#
_symmetry.space_group_name_H-M   'P 1'
#
loop_
_entity.id
_entity.type
_entity.pdbx_description
1 polymer ?
#
loop_
_entity_poly.entity_id
_entity_poly.type
_entity_poly.pdbx_seq_one_letter_code
_entity_poly.pdbx_strand_id
1 'polypeptide(L)' 'MSTPIAHTQETVLQTRRSRVGRLMGVQLLGMGSSLGSKLIRNEDLAALGYDADWIVQRTGILERRHA' A
#
# COMPACT_ATOMS: atom_id res chain seq x y z
N MET A 1 -36.15 -15.30 -57.75
CA MET A 1 -34.89 -14.93 -57.08
C MET A 1 -35.14 -13.68 -56.25
N SER A 2 -35.56 -13.84 -54.99
CA SER A 2 -35.57 -12.74 -54.01
C SER A 2 -35.40 -13.35 -52.62
N THR A 3 -34.19 -13.28 -52.09
CA THR A 3 -33.84 -13.72 -50.74
C THR A 3 -34.33 -12.70 -49.71
N PRO A 4 -34.98 -13.13 -48.61
CA PRO A 4 -35.33 -12.21 -47.54
C PRO A 4 -34.08 -11.78 -46.78
N ILE A 5 -33.88 -10.46 -46.65
CA ILE A 5 -32.77 -9.87 -45.90
C ILE A 5 -33.06 -10.05 -44.41
N ALA A 6 -32.14 -10.73 -43.72
CA ALA A 6 -32.18 -10.92 -42.28
C ALA A 6 -32.14 -9.57 -41.57
N HIS A 7 -33.17 -9.28 -40.78
CA HIS A 7 -33.20 -8.09 -39.94
C HIS A 7 -32.21 -8.28 -38.79
N THR A 8 -31.13 -7.51 -38.79
CA THR A 8 -30.22 -7.40 -37.65
C THR A 8 -30.97 -6.74 -36.50
N GLN A 9 -31.36 -7.54 -35.51
CA GLN A 9 -31.94 -7.02 -34.28
C GLN A 9 -30.80 -6.47 -33.42
N GLU A 10 -30.83 -5.17 -33.14
CA GLU A 10 -29.94 -4.54 -32.17
C GLU A 10 -30.30 -5.05 -30.77
N THR A 11 -29.46 -5.95 -30.25
CA THR A 11 -29.54 -6.38 -28.85
C THR A 11 -29.06 -5.23 -27.96
N VAL A 12 -29.98 -4.42 -27.48
CA VAL A 12 -29.70 -3.39 -26.48
C VAL A 12 -29.34 -4.08 -25.16
N LEU A 13 -28.03 -4.16 -24.86
CA LEU A 13 -27.54 -4.68 -23.59
C LEU A 13 -27.92 -3.70 -22.47
N GLN A 14 -28.99 -3.99 -21.74
CA GLN A 14 -29.29 -3.28 -20.50
C GLN A 14 -28.20 -3.59 -19.47
N THR A 15 -27.33 -2.62 -19.19
CA THR A 15 -26.38 -2.68 -18.07
C THR A 15 -27.16 -2.63 -16.75
N ARG A 16 -27.66 -3.78 -16.30
CA ARG A 16 -28.21 -3.92 -14.94
C ARG A 16 -27.05 -4.09 -13.98
N ARG A 17 -27.10 -3.37 -12.84
CA ARG A 17 -26.16 -3.58 -11.74
C ARG A 17 -26.18 -5.07 -11.37
N SER A 18 -25.02 -5.72 -11.36
CA SER A 18 -24.95 -7.14 -11.02
C SER A 18 -25.50 -7.36 -9.61
N ARG A 19 -26.12 -8.52 -9.36
CA ARG A 19 -26.58 -8.88 -8.01
C ARG A 19 -25.41 -9.03 -7.02
N VAL A 20 -24.18 -9.10 -7.53
CA VAL A 20 -22.94 -9.05 -6.76
C VAL A 20 -22.66 -7.58 -6.43
N GLY A 21 -23.43 -7.03 -5.49
CA GLY A 21 -23.36 -5.62 -5.09
C GLY A 21 -22.06 -5.21 -4.40
N ARG A 22 -21.25 -6.18 -3.93
CA ARG A 22 -19.92 -5.97 -3.35
C ARG A 22 -19.17 -7.31 -3.31
N LEU A 23 -17.96 -7.38 -3.87
CA LEU A 23 -17.01 -8.45 -3.54
C LEU A 23 -16.54 -8.21 -2.09
N MET A 24 -16.56 -9.24 -1.24
CA MET A 24 -16.04 -9.14 0.12
C MET A 24 -14.54 -8.82 0.04
N GLY A 25 -14.17 -7.56 0.26
CA GLY A 25 -12.78 -7.11 0.31
C GLY A 25 -12.12 -7.51 1.62
N VAL A 26 -10.80 -7.42 1.69
CA VAL A 26 -10.04 -7.64 2.93
C VAL A 26 -9.95 -6.35 3.73
N GLN A 27 -10.10 -6.43 5.05
CA GLN A 27 -9.92 -5.31 5.97
C GLN A 27 -8.86 -5.66 7.03
N LEU A 28 -7.92 -4.74 7.26
CA LEU A 28 -7.03 -4.84 8.42
C LEU A 28 -7.84 -4.52 9.70
N LEU A 29 -8.00 -5.52 10.57
CA LEU A 29 -8.73 -5.37 11.84
C LEU A 29 -7.87 -4.78 12.96
N GLY A 30 -6.54 -4.85 12.83
CA GLY A 30 -5.61 -4.31 13.81
C GLY A 30 -4.16 -4.37 13.34
N MET A 31 -3.33 -3.52 13.95
CA MET A 31 -1.88 -3.48 13.75
C MET A 31 -1.21 -3.29 15.12
N GLY A 32 -0.12 -4.02 15.35
CA GLY A 32 0.73 -3.86 16.53
C GLY A 32 2.19 -3.74 16.11
N SER A 33 2.97 -3.04 16.93
CA SER A 33 4.42 -2.93 16.76
C SER A 33 5.11 -3.04 18.11
N SER A 34 6.21 -3.79 18.17
CA SER A 34 7.12 -3.82 19.31
C SER A 34 8.50 -3.40 18.85
N LEU A 35 9.16 -2.54 19.62
CA LEU A 35 10.50 -2.06 19.35
C LEU A 35 11.46 -2.59 20.41
N GLY A 36 12.74 -2.71 20.06
CA GLY A 36 13.79 -3.08 21.01
C GLY A 36 13.90 -2.09 22.17
N SER A 37 14.42 -2.58 23.30
CA SER A 37 14.55 -1.78 24.52
C SER A 37 15.70 -0.77 24.45
N LYS A 38 16.75 -1.08 23.69
CA LYS A 38 17.95 -0.25 23.61
C LYS A 38 17.76 0.88 22.61
N LEU A 39 17.57 2.08 23.12
CA LEU A 39 17.62 3.30 22.31
C LEU A 39 19.07 3.64 21.99
N ILE A 40 19.37 3.83 20.71
CA ILE A 40 20.66 4.34 20.23
C ILE A 40 20.36 5.62 19.50
N ARG A 41 20.85 6.74 20.03
CA ARG A 41 20.72 8.03 19.37
C ARG A 41 21.90 8.28 18.46
N ASN A 42 21.76 9.24 17.56
CA ASN A 42 22.85 9.56 16.65
C ASN A 42 24.06 10.15 17.37
N GLU A 43 23.85 10.92 18.44
CA GLU A 43 24.93 11.45 19.27
C GLU A 43 25.79 10.35 19.89
N ASP A 44 25.21 9.20 20.25
CA ASP A 44 25.94 8.08 20.82
C ASP A 44 26.91 7.45 19.81
N LEU A 45 26.66 7.66 18.51
CA LEU A 45 27.50 7.17 17.42
C LEU A 45 28.69 8.10 17.14
N ALA A 46 28.63 9.33 17.62
CA ALA A 46 29.78 10.23 17.59
C ALA A 46 30.96 9.64 18.35
N ALA A 47 30.70 8.85 19.41
CA ALA A 47 31.72 8.09 20.12
C ALA A 47 32.43 7.04 19.23
N LEU A 48 31.78 6.57 18.17
CA LEU A 48 32.34 5.65 17.18
C LEU A 48 32.99 6.39 15.98
N GLY A 49 32.99 7.72 15.99
CA GLY A 49 33.55 8.57 14.93
C GLY A 49 32.56 8.92 13.81
N TYR A 50 31.26 8.67 13.99
CA TYR A 50 30.24 9.08 13.03
C TYR A 50 29.65 10.44 13.36
N ASP A 51 29.55 11.31 12.36
CA ASP A 51 28.86 12.59 12.51
C ASP A 51 27.33 12.37 12.54
N ALA A 52 26.70 12.81 13.63
CA ALA A 52 25.26 12.71 13.84
C ALA A 52 24.48 13.50 12.78
N ASP A 53 24.94 14.72 12.43
CA ASP A 53 24.28 15.56 11.43
C ASP A 53 24.40 14.94 10.04
N TRP A 54 25.56 14.33 9.74
CA TRP A 54 25.76 13.61 8.47
C TRP A 54 24.78 12.42 8.33
N ILE A 55 24.55 11.67 9.41
CA ILE A 55 23.57 10.57 9.41
C ILE A 55 22.16 11.09 9.15
N VAL A 56 21.76 12.17 9.82
CA VAL A 56 20.43 12.79 9.61
C VAL A 56 20.29 13.29 8.17
N GLN A 57 21.29 14.01 7.65
CA GLN A 57 21.25 14.55 6.29
C GLN A 57 21.14 13.47 5.22
N ARG A 58 21.80 12.33 5.41
CA ARG A 58 21.86 11.25 4.41
C ARG A 58 20.73 10.23 4.51
N THR A 59 20.20 10.01 5.72
CA THR A 59 19.24 8.92 5.97
C THR A 59 17.91 9.38 6.55
N GLY A 60 17.86 10.57 7.16
CA GLY A 60 16.70 11.04 7.93
C GLY A 60 16.46 10.28 9.25
N ILE A 61 17.34 9.36 9.63
CA ILE A 61 17.22 8.59 10.87
C ILE A 61 17.71 9.47 12.02
N LEU A 62 16.88 9.65 13.05
CA LEU A 62 17.24 10.39 14.27
C LEU A 62 17.69 9.46 15.40
N GLU A 63 17.03 8.32 15.54
CA GLU A 63 17.28 7.33 16.57
C GLU A 63 16.87 5.93 16.07
N ARG A 64 17.40 4.90 16.73
CA ARG A 64 17.09 3.50 16.42
C ARG A 64 16.99 2.67 17.68
N ARG A 65 16.17 1.63 17.61
CA ARG A 65 15.94 0.70 18.72
C ARG A 65 16.48 -0.68 18.39
N HIS A 66 17.43 -1.14 19.19
CA HIS A 66 18.00 -2.49 19.10
C HIS A 66 17.36 -3.40 20.14
N ALA A 67 17.07 -4.64 19.72
CA ALA A 67 16.57 -5.73 20.56
C ALA A 67 17.70 -6.42 21.32
#